data_AF-A0A936ZN19-F1
#
_entry.id   AF-A0A936ZN19-F1
#
_cell.length_a   1.000
_cell.length_b   1.000
_cell.length_c   1.000
_cell.angle_alpha   90.00
_cell.angle_beta   90.00
_cell.angle_gamma   90.00
#
_symmetry.space_group_name_H-M   'P 1'
#
loop_
_entity.id
_entity.type
_entity.pdbx_description
1 polymer ?
#
loop_
_entity_poly.entity_id
_entity_poly.type
_entity_poly.pdbx_seq_one_letter_code
_entity_poly.pdbx_strand_id
1 'polypeptide(L)'
;MTEARTHMARVTLQDEPTIYREIEVESRKTLSDLAEAIVHAFGFEFDHAFGFYSKLKGQDVMRSQPKYELFADMGESTEAKSVEKTRVADAFPDVGHKMLFMFDYGDDWRFIVEVIGLGQKAAKTCYPKVLKKVGKAPEQYGPWEDNDEDDGT
;
A
#
# COMPACT_ATOMS: atom_id res chain seq x y z
N MET A 1 17.62 -25.58 -1.64
CA MET A 1 16.95 -24.51 -2.42
C MET A 1 15.94 -23.88 -1.49
N THR A 2 16.04 -22.58 -1.23
CA THR A 2 15.05 -21.89 -0.39
C THR A 2 13.75 -21.81 -1.19
N GLU A 3 12.68 -22.44 -0.71
CA GLU A 3 11.38 -22.42 -1.37
C GLU A 3 10.93 -20.98 -1.64
N ALA A 4 10.45 -20.71 -2.86
CA ALA A 4 9.94 -19.39 -3.21
C ALA A 4 8.65 -19.13 -2.41
N ARG A 5 8.71 -18.18 -1.47
CA ARG A 5 7.61 -17.86 -0.54
C ARG A 5 6.72 -16.73 -1.07
N THR A 6 5.46 -16.72 -0.67
CA THR A 6 4.49 -15.63 -0.88
C THR A 6 3.92 -15.12 0.44
N HIS A 7 3.48 -13.86 0.46
CA HIS A 7 2.68 -13.27 1.53
C HIS A 7 1.26 -13.06 1.04
N MET A 8 0.28 -13.43 1.87
CA MET A 8 -1.12 -13.07 1.69
C MET A 8 -1.41 -11.90 2.61
N ALA A 9 -1.66 -10.73 2.03
CA ALA A 9 -1.96 -9.51 2.75
C ALA A 9 -3.45 -9.17 2.62
N ARG A 10 -4.13 -8.94 3.75
CA ARG A 10 -5.42 -8.26 3.76
C ARG A 10 -5.18 -6.75 3.88
N VAL A 11 -5.81 -6.00 2.99
CA VAL A 11 -5.67 -4.56 2.86
C VAL A 11 -7.04 -3.94 3.08
N THR A 12 -7.22 -3.24 4.19
CA THR A 12 -8.51 -2.74 4.66
C THR A 12 -8.50 -1.22 4.60
N LEU A 13 -9.52 -0.61 3.99
CA LEU A 13 -9.68 0.85 4.01
C LEU A 13 -9.95 1.29 5.47
N GLN A 14 -9.15 2.22 5.98
CA GLN A 14 -9.16 2.57 7.41
C GLN A 14 -10.50 3.15 7.85
N ASP A 15 -11.08 4.04 7.07
CA ASP A 15 -12.33 4.73 7.41
C ASP A 15 -13.57 3.89 7.12
N GLU A 16 -13.45 2.90 6.23
CA GLU A 16 -14.52 1.95 5.92
C GLU A 16 -14.04 0.49 6.00
N PRO A 17 -13.94 -0.10 7.21
CA PRO A 17 -13.37 -1.43 7.40
C PRO A 17 -14.14 -2.58 6.74
N THR A 18 -15.34 -2.32 6.23
CA THR A 18 -16.12 -3.30 5.45
C THR A 18 -15.59 -3.44 4.01
N ILE A 19 -14.74 -2.52 3.55
CA ILE A 19 -14.09 -2.56 2.25
C ILE A 19 -12.65 -3.07 2.42
N TYR A 20 -12.36 -4.22 1.81
CA TYR A 20 -11.01 -4.78 1.84
C TYR A 20 -10.66 -5.60 0.60
N ARG A 21 -9.36 -5.81 0.41
CA ARG A 21 -8.76 -6.65 -0.63
C ARG A 21 -7.86 -7.68 0.02
N GLU A 22 -7.80 -8.87 -0.53
CA GLU A 22 -6.76 -9.84 -0.18
C GLU A 22 -5.85 -10.01 -1.38
N ILE A 23 -4.55 -9.78 -1.19
CA ILE A 23 -3.54 -9.77 -2.25
C ILE A 23 -2.47 -10.79 -1.88
N GLU A 24 -2.12 -11.65 -2.83
CA GLU A 24 -0.96 -12.51 -2.72
C GLU A 24 0.21 -11.91 -3.50
N VAL A 25 1.37 -11.81 -2.86
CA VAL A 25 2.60 -11.23 -3.44
C VAL A 25 3.80 -12.12 -3.13
N GLU A 26 4.78 -12.20 -4.05
CA GLU A 26 6.03 -12.91 -3.76
C GLU A 26 6.79 -12.23 -2.62
N SER A 27 7.30 -13.00 -1.66
CA SER A 27 8.03 -12.47 -0.49
C SER A 27 9.26 -11.64 -0.84
N ARG A 28 9.83 -11.87 -2.02
CA ARG A 28 11.01 -11.16 -2.54
C ARG A 28 10.69 -9.87 -3.32
N LYS A 29 9.42 -9.62 -3.63
CA LYS A 29 8.98 -8.39 -4.29
C LYS A 29 9.17 -7.21 -3.35
N THR A 30 9.27 -6.02 -3.92
CA THR A 30 9.54 -4.78 -3.19
C THR A 30 8.27 -4.25 -2.52
N LEU A 31 8.41 -3.28 -1.60
CA LEU A 31 7.24 -2.56 -1.09
C LEU A 31 6.58 -1.69 -2.16
N SER A 32 7.34 -1.20 -3.14
CA SER A 32 6.78 -0.49 -4.30
C SER A 32 5.86 -1.40 -5.12
N ASP A 33 6.28 -2.64 -5.43
CA ASP A 33 5.43 -3.64 -6.11
C ASP A 33 4.13 -3.94 -5.32
N LEU A 34 4.20 -3.93 -3.99
CA LEU A 34 3.02 -4.14 -3.13
C LEU A 34 2.11 -2.91 -3.13
N ALA A 35 2.67 -1.70 -3.05
CA ALA A 35 1.92 -0.44 -3.09
C ALA A 35 1.11 -0.31 -4.39
N GLU A 36 1.75 -0.52 -5.54
CA GLU A 36 1.09 -0.51 -6.85
C GLU A 36 -0.06 -1.52 -6.89
N ALA A 37 0.17 -2.75 -6.41
CA ALA A 37 -0.87 -3.78 -6.38
C ALA A 37 -2.04 -3.43 -5.45
N ILE A 38 -1.79 -2.74 -4.33
CA ILE A 38 -2.83 -2.25 -3.43
C ILE A 38 -3.70 -1.23 -4.17
N VAL A 39 -3.08 -0.18 -4.71
CA VAL A 39 -3.77 0.93 -5.35
C VAL A 39 -4.62 0.43 -6.53
N HIS A 40 -4.05 -0.39 -7.42
CA HIS A 40 -4.79 -1.03 -8.50
C HIS A 40 -5.91 -1.98 -8.02
N ALA A 41 -5.77 -2.64 -6.87
CA ALA A 41 -6.82 -3.51 -6.33
C ALA A 41 -8.07 -2.74 -5.88
N PHE A 42 -7.91 -1.47 -5.50
CA PHE A 42 -9.00 -0.53 -5.22
C PHE A 42 -9.51 0.20 -6.47
N GLY A 43 -8.85 0.05 -7.62
CA GLY A 43 -9.26 0.68 -8.88
C GLY A 43 -8.77 2.13 -9.00
N PHE A 44 -7.74 2.47 -8.24
CA PHE A 44 -7.08 3.76 -8.27
C PHE A 44 -5.91 3.71 -9.26
N GLU A 45 -5.53 4.86 -9.79
CA GLU A 45 -4.29 5.10 -10.52
C GLU A 45 -3.12 5.26 -9.54
N PHE A 46 -1.95 4.72 -9.89
CA PHE A 46 -0.75 4.76 -9.05
C PHE A 46 0.19 5.90 -9.47
N ASP A 47 -0.25 7.13 -9.21
CA ASP A 47 0.36 8.37 -9.71
C ASP A 47 0.86 9.32 -8.61
N HIS A 48 0.60 9.00 -7.33
CA HIS A 48 0.99 9.83 -6.18
C HIS A 48 2.02 9.16 -5.26
N ALA A 49 2.64 9.97 -4.41
CA ALA A 49 3.59 9.51 -3.40
C ALA A 49 2.90 8.71 -2.29
N PHE A 50 3.66 7.82 -1.65
CA PHE A 50 3.14 6.89 -0.65
C PHE A 50 4.19 6.46 0.37
N GLY A 51 3.73 5.78 1.43
CA GLY A 51 4.58 5.23 2.47
C GLY A 51 3.91 4.15 3.33
N PHE A 52 4.74 3.36 4.00
CA PHE A 52 4.34 2.34 4.98
C PHE A 52 4.83 2.72 6.38
N TYR A 53 3.93 2.68 7.36
CA TYR A 53 4.16 3.15 8.72
C TYR A 53 3.81 2.07 9.75
N SER A 54 4.67 1.92 10.76
CA SER A 54 4.48 0.93 11.84
C SER A 54 3.34 1.30 12.79
N LYS A 55 3.01 2.59 12.92
CA LYS A 55 1.85 3.05 13.71
C LYS A 55 0.61 3.07 12.83
N LEU A 56 -0.47 2.44 13.30
CA LEU A 56 -1.69 2.27 12.49
C LEU A 56 -2.65 3.48 12.53
N LYS A 57 -2.52 4.38 13.51
CA LYS A 57 -3.45 5.51 13.73
C LYS A 57 -2.83 6.63 14.57
N GLY A 58 -3.45 7.81 14.53
CA GLY A 58 -3.09 8.99 15.31
C GLY A 58 -2.24 10.02 14.56
N GLN A 59 -1.99 11.17 15.16
CA GLN A 59 -1.35 12.31 14.49
C GLN A 59 0.13 12.09 14.17
N ASP A 60 0.84 11.27 14.97
CA ASP A 60 2.27 11.01 14.77
C ASP A 60 2.59 9.78 13.90
N VAL A 61 1.65 9.33 13.06
CA VAL A 61 1.85 8.15 12.19
C VAL A 61 3.11 8.28 11.33
N MET A 62 3.31 9.45 10.70
CA MET A 62 4.46 9.70 9.80
C MET A 62 5.81 9.80 10.54
N ARG A 63 5.78 9.91 11.88
CA ARG A 63 6.98 9.91 12.75
C ARG A 63 7.32 8.52 13.28
N SER A 64 6.49 7.51 13.00
CA SER A 64 6.69 6.15 13.50
C SER A 64 7.92 5.49 12.87
N GLN A 65 8.54 4.57 13.60
CA GLN A 65 9.69 3.79 13.14
C GLN A 65 9.48 2.30 13.45
N PRO A 66 9.74 1.38 12.50
CA PRO A 66 10.22 1.66 11.14
C PRO A 66 9.14 2.36 10.28
N LYS A 67 9.62 3.17 9.32
CA LYS A 67 8.83 3.70 8.20
C LYS A 67 9.56 3.53 6.87
N TYR A 68 8.78 3.42 5.79
CA TYR A 68 9.28 3.25 4.42
C TYR A 68 8.54 4.23 3.51
N GLU A 69 9.25 5.03 2.73
CA GLU A 69 8.63 6.14 1.96
C GLU A 69 9.25 6.22 0.57
N LEU A 70 8.45 6.58 -0.44
CA LEU A 70 8.93 6.83 -1.81
C LEU A 70 10.02 7.93 -1.85
N PHE A 71 9.93 8.93 -0.99
CA PHE A 71 10.91 10.01 -0.90
C PHE A 71 12.34 9.53 -0.61
N ALA A 72 12.49 8.40 0.10
CA ALA A 72 13.80 7.78 0.33
C ALA A 72 14.44 7.23 -0.95
N ASP A 73 13.63 6.93 -1.97
CA ASP A 73 14.09 6.51 -3.30
C ASP A 73 14.32 7.70 -4.25
N MET A 74 13.70 8.85 -3.97
CA MET A 74 13.89 10.11 -4.72
C MET A 74 15.12 10.91 -4.29
N GLY A 75 15.91 10.40 -3.33
CA GLY A 75 17.14 11.04 -2.85
C GLY A 75 16.92 12.12 -1.79
N GLU A 76 15.73 12.19 -1.20
CA GLU A 76 15.48 13.10 -0.08
C GLU A 76 16.20 12.66 1.20
N SER A 77 16.63 13.64 2.00
CA SER A 77 17.22 13.39 3.32
C SER A 77 16.11 13.08 4.33
N THR A 78 15.64 11.84 4.35
CA THR A 78 14.63 11.32 5.29
C THR A 78 15.20 10.20 6.18
N GLU A 79 14.59 10.00 7.35
CA GLU A 79 14.85 8.85 8.23
C GLU A 79 14.11 7.58 7.76
N ALA A 80 13.34 7.66 6.68
CA ALA A 80 12.63 6.51 6.11
C ALA A 80 13.56 5.58 5.33
N LYS A 81 13.17 4.31 5.29
CA LYS A 81 13.80 3.31 4.42
C LYS A 81 13.16 3.35 3.02
N SER A 82 13.93 2.90 2.04
CA SER A 82 13.51 2.77 0.64
C SER A 82 12.37 1.75 0.45
N VAL A 83 11.38 2.06 -0.36
CA VAL A 83 10.30 1.15 -0.77
C VAL A 83 10.70 0.28 -1.96
N GLU A 84 11.62 0.75 -2.81
CA GLU A 84 12.16 -0.01 -3.95
C GLU A 84 13.21 -1.05 -3.55
N LYS A 85 13.92 -0.83 -2.44
CA LYS A 85 15.01 -1.74 -1.97
C LYS A 85 14.56 -2.66 -0.84
N THR A 86 13.45 -2.34 -0.17
CA THR A 86 12.90 -3.18 0.91
C THR A 86 11.98 -4.24 0.32
N ARG A 87 12.20 -5.51 0.67
CA ARG A 87 11.32 -6.61 0.27
C ARG A 87 10.12 -6.71 1.21
N VAL A 88 9.02 -7.24 0.70
CA VAL A 88 7.81 -7.54 1.51
C VAL A 88 8.17 -8.38 2.73
N ALA A 89 9.01 -9.42 2.58
CA ALA A 89 9.43 -10.26 3.70
C ALA A 89 10.23 -9.53 4.79
N ASP A 90 10.93 -8.45 4.44
CA ASP A 90 11.78 -7.71 5.39
C ASP A 90 10.93 -6.69 6.18
N ALA A 91 9.89 -6.13 5.56
CA ALA A 91 8.96 -5.21 6.20
C ALA A 91 7.84 -5.93 6.97
N PHE A 92 7.40 -7.09 6.48
CA PHE A 92 6.35 -7.90 7.09
C PHE A 92 6.88 -9.32 7.39
N PRO A 93 7.60 -9.52 8.51
CA PRO A 93 8.31 -10.77 8.77
C PRO A 93 7.39 -11.96 9.06
N ASP A 94 6.22 -11.71 9.67
CA ASP A 94 5.37 -12.74 10.26
C ASP A 94 3.88 -12.53 9.96
N VAL A 95 3.11 -13.61 10.06
CA VAL A 95 1.64 -13.55 10.05
C VAL A 95 1.16 -12.72 11.24
N GLY A 96 0.18 -11.85 10.99
CA GLY A 96 -0.36 -10.89 11.95
C GLY A 96 0.41 -9.57 11.98
N HIS A 97 1.53 -9.43 11.27
CA HIS A 97 2.23 -8.15 11.16
C HIS A 97 1.36 -7.14 10.41
N LYS A 98 1.30 -5.90 10.91
CA LYS A 98 0.46 -4.83 10.38
C LYS A 98 1.26 -3.56 10.16
N MET A 99 0.94 -2.86 9.09
CA MET A 99 1.40 -1.50 8.82
C MET A 99 0.26 -0.67 8.23
N LEU A 100 0.33 0.64 8.42
CA LEU A 100 -0.49 1.56 7.65
C LEU A 100 0.22 1.84 6.33
N PHE A 101 -0.47 1.58 5.22
CA PHE A 101 -0.11 2.09 3.91
C PHE A 101 -0.89 3.38 3.67
N MET A 102 -0.17 4.47 3.47
CA MET A 102 -0.74 5.78 3.15
C MET A 102 -0.34 6.12 1.72
N PHE A 103 -1.34 6.42 0.89
CA PHE A 103 -1.20 6.76 -0.52
C PHE A 103 -1.83 8.12 -0.77
N ASP A 104 -1.19 8.94 -1.59
CA ASP A 104 -1.55 10.33 -1.81
C ASP A 104 -1.66 11.12 -0.49
N TYR A 105 -0.58 11.82 -0.14
CA TYR A 105 -0.56 12.63 1.08
C TYR A 105 -1.46 13.88 1.03
N GLY A 106 -2.00 14.23 -0.14
CA GLY A 106 -3.00 15.29 -0.30
C GLY A 106 -4.38 14.83 0.17
N ASP A 107 -4.84 13.70 -0.37
CA ASP A 107 -6.17 13.13 -0.07
C ASP A 107 -6.17 12.12 1.10
N ASP A 108 -4.99 11.77 1.62
CA ASP A 108 -4.79 10.99 2.84
C ASP A 108 -5.44 9.59 2.78
N TRP A 109 -5.29 8.88 1.66
CA TRP A 109 -5.82 7.51 1.54
C TRP A 109 -5.09 6.55 2.47
N ARG A 110 -5.82 5.94 3.40
CA ARG A 110 -5.27 5.10 4.46
C ARG A 110 -5.76 3.67 4.39
N PHE A 111 -4.81 2.74 4.28
CA PHE A 111 -5.07 1.31 4.24
C PHE A 111 -4.30 0.58 5.33
N ILE A 112 -4.99 -0.24 6.12
CA ILE A 112 -4.33 -1.16 7.05
C ILE A 112 -3.96 -2.43 6.28
N VAL A 113 -2.66 -2.68 6.15
CA VAL A 113 -2.09 -3.88 5.54
C VAL A 113 -1.73 -4.87 6.64
N GLU A 114 -2.33 -6.05 6.61
CA GLU A 114 -2.09 -7.14 7.55
C GLU A 114 -1.69 -8.42 6.81
N VAL A 115 -0.58 -9.05 7.19
CA VAL A 115 -0.25 -10.38 6.69
C VAL A 115 -1.17 -11.42 7.34
N ILE A 116 -2.04 -12.03 6.58
CA ILE A 116 -2.98 -13.06 7.06
C ILE A 116 -2.50 -14.48 6.80
N GLY A 117 -1.44 -14.66 6.01
CA GLY A 117 -0.91 -15.97 5.69
C GLY A 117 0.39 -15.91 4.89
N LEU A 118 1.09 -17.03 4.89
CA LEU A 118 2.33 -17.24 4.15
C LEU A 118 2.16 -18.48 3.27
N GLY A 119 2.54 -18.37 2.00
CA GLY A 119 2.34 -19.42 1.01
C GLY A 119 3.63 -19.80 0.29
N GLN A 120 3.48 -20.73 -0.64
CA GLN A 120 4.52 -21.06 -1.62
C GLN A 120 4.11 -20.53 -2.98
N LYS A 121 5.08 -20.02 -3.73
CA LYS A 121 4.88 -19.55 -5.09
C LYS A 121 4.41 -20.72 -5.96
N ALA A 122 3.22 -20.60 -6.52
CA ALA A 122 2.73 -21.57 -7.49
C ALA A 122 3.46 -21.45 -8.82
N ALA A 123 3.80 -22.58 -9.43
CA ALA A 123 4.39 -22.62 -10.77
C ALA A 123 3.43 -21.95 -11.78
N LYS A 124 3.99 -21.22 -12.75
CA LYS A 124 3.24 -20.53 -13.83
C LYS A 124 2.18 -19.52 -13.36
N THR A 125 2.28 -19.03 -12.13
CA THR A 125 1.41 -17.96 -11.61
C THR A 125 2.14 -16.63 -11.59
N CYS A 126 1.46 -15.58 -12.07
CA CYS A 126 1.93 -14.20 -11.97
C CYS A 126 1.52 -13.58 -10.63
N TYR A 127 2.42 -12.81 -10.06
CA TYR A 127 2.23 -12.07 -8.81
C TYR A 127 2.64 -10.61 -9.03
N PRO A 128 2.04 -9.64 -8.33
CA PRO A 128 0.96 -9.81 -7.34
C PRO A 128 -0.38 -10.24 -7.96
N LYS A 129 -1.26 -10.90 -7.18
CA LYS A 129 -2.63 -11.23 -7.61
C LYS A 129 -3.64 -10.95 -6.51
N VAL A 130 -4.83 -10.52 -6.90
CA VAL A 130 -5.95 -10.31 -5.98
C VAL A 130 -6.68 -11.63 -5.76
N LEU A 131 -6.72 -12.09 -4.52
CA LEU A 131 -7.43 -13.29 -4.08
C LEU A 131 -8.91 -13.01 -3.82
N LYS A 132 -9.21 -11.82 -3.26
CA LYS A 132 -10.55 -11.46 -2.81
C LYS A 132 -10.78 -9.95 -2.88
N LYS A 133 -12.01 -9.55 -3.26
CA LYS A 133 -12.51 -8.18 -3.15
C LYS A 133 -13.81 -8.17 -2.36
N VAL A 134 -13.90 -7.33 -1.33
CA VAL A 134 -15.12 -7.14 -0.52
C VAL A 134 -15.41 -5.66 -0.38
N GLY A 135 -16.67 -5.27 -0.54
CA GLY A 135 -17.10 -3.88 -0.59
C GLY A 135 -16.77 -3.20 -1.92
N LYS A 136 -17.60 -2.24 -2.31
CA LYS A 136 -17.34 -1.35 -3.46
C LYS A 136 -16.22 -0.40 -3.04
N ALA A 137 -15.15 -0.28 -3.83
CA ALA A 137 -14.14 0.75 -3.56
C ALA A 137 -14.76 2.15 -3.77
N PRO A 138 -14.34 3.16 -2.99
CA PRO A 138 -14.70 4.54 -3.27
C PRO A 138 -14.13 4.98 -4.63
N GLU A 139 -14.61 6.11 -5.14
CA GLU A 139 -13.94 6.79 -6.26
C GLU A 139 -12.65 7.44 -5.73
N GLN A 140 -11.59 7.42 -6.53
CA GLN A 140 -10.30 7.96 -6.11
C GLN A 140 -10.35 9.48 -5.94
N TYR A 141 -10.99 10.17 -6.88
CA TYR A 141 -11.17 11.62 -6.85
C TYR A 141 -12.63 11.93 -7.21
N GLY A 142 -13.17 12.98 -6.60
CA GLY A 142 -14.45 13.55 -7.02
C GLY A 142 -14.38 14.14 -8.43
N PRO A 143 -15.52 14.54 -9.01
CA PRO A 143 -15.48 15.34 -10.24
C PRO A 143 -14.64 16.59 -9.98
N TRP A 144 -13.71 16.88 -10.89
CA TRP A 144 -13.00 18.15 -10.92
C TRP A 144 -14.06 19.26 -10.89
N GLU A 145 -14.09 20.08 -9.85
CA GLU A 145 -14.87 21.32 -9.91
C GLU A 145 -14.13 22.20 -10.93
N ASP A 146 -14.69 22.34 -12.13
CA ASP A 146 -14.30 23.38 -13.07
C ASP A 146 -14.50 24.71 -12.33
N ASN A 147 -13.45 25.19 -11.68
CA ASN A 147 -13.37 26.56 -11.23
C ASN A 147 -13.14 27.38 -12.50
N ASP A 148 -14.22 27.56 -13.27
CA ASP A 148 -14.37 28.64 -14.23
C ASP A 148 -14.14 29.92 -13.43
N GLU A 149 -12.88 30.36 -13.36
CA GLU A 149 -12.54 31.74 -13.08
C GLU A 149 -13.23 32.56 -14.17
N ASP A 150 -14.45 32.99 -13.84
CA ASP A 150 -15.16 34.10 -14.44
C ASP A 150 -14.14 35.19 -14.73
N ASP A 151 -13.76 35.33 -16.00
CA ASP A 151 -13.04 36.45 -16.55
C ASP A 151 -13.99 37.66 -16.62
N GLY A 152 -14.56 38.01 -15.46
CA GLY A 152 -15.56 39.04 -15.29
C GLY A 152 -14.95 40.41 -15.08
N THR A 153 -14.62 41.08 -16.19
CA THR A 153 -14.55 42.54 -16.43
C THR A 153 -13.56 43.43 -15.65
#